data_AF-A0A2T7A4Z6-F1
#
_entry.id   AF-A0A2T7A4Z6-F1
#
_cell.length_a   1.000
_cell.length_b   1.000
_cell.length_c   1.000
_cell.angle_alpha   90.00
_cell.angle_beta   90.00
_cell.angle_gamma   90.00
#
_symmetry.space_group_name_H-M   'P 1'
#
loop_
_entity.id
_entity.type
_entity.pdbx_description
1 polymer ?
#
loop_
_entity_poly.entity_id
_entity_poly.type
_entity_poly.pdbx_seq_one_letter_code
_entity_poly.pdbx_strand_id
1 'polypeptide(L)'
;MSVPSTPAISVDSTYVASPRLPSPDSRSSSRRVSLDVPAQQSLNPHSPKPRRNRSALRQFYGLGQGSSLPEESPGKKQVEEKLSEIDREGFDAATYVQKFIAEAELKELLKRENELVNEIRGFDGERKALVYDNYSKLITATDTIRKMRANMEPLAPTTSTLGPAISHIAQVSASLVENIPPSPVAPNIPASNKRKKDAVVWALACPGRIEELVKTGRRDEAERVFGVLEGMLGKWKGVKGTKELREKAMAALGKEER
;
A
#
# COMPACT_ATOMS: atom_id res chain seq x y z
N MET A 1 54.93 -32.65 7.80
CA MET A 1 54.10 -31.48 7.44
C MET A 1 53.52 -30.93 8.73
N SER A 2 54.20 -29.94 9.33
CA SER A 2 53.86 -29.35 10.63
C SER A 2 53.03 -28.09 10.43
N VAL A 3 51.90 -28.01 11.13
CA VAL A 3 51.06 -26.82 11.26
C VAL A 3 51.65 -25.87 12.30
N PRO A 4 51.73 -24.55 12.05
CA PRO A 4 52.17 -23.60 13.07
C PRO A 4 51.03 -23.23 14.03
N SER A 5 51.37 -23.25 15.33
CA SER A 5 50.56 -22.83 16.47
C SER A 5 50.36 -21.31 16.49
N THR A 6 49.11 -20.85 16.66
CA THR A 6 48.78 -19.43 16.85
C THR A 6 49.11 -18.97 18.28
N PRO A 7 49.72 -17.79 18.50
CA PRO A 7 49.99 -17.29 19.84
C PRO A 7 48.72 -16.71 20.51
N ALA A 8 48.51 -17.12 21.76
CA ALA A 8 47.54 -16.53 22.68
C ALA A 8 48.04 -15.16 23.14
N ILE A 9 47.21 -14.12 22.98
CA ILE A 9 47.47 -12.78 23.52
C ILE A 9 46.79 -12.71 24.89
N SER A 10 47.60 -12.85 25.94
CA SER A 10 47.23 -12.53 27.32
C SER A 10 47.34 -11.02 27.50
N VAL A 11 46.23 -10.37 27.87
CA VAL A 11 46.25 -8.97 28.35
C VAL A 11 46.08 -8.97 29.85
N ASP A 12 47.21 -8.82 30.54
CA ASP A 12 47.25 -8.48 31.96
C ASP A 12 47.16 -6.95 32.04
N SER A 13 46.10 -6.41 32.64
CA SER A 13 45.95 -4.97 32.86
C SER A 13 45.28 -4.71 34.20
N THR A 14 46.08 -4.76 35.25
CA THR A 14 45.78 -4.20 36.56
C THR A 14 45.94 -2.68 36.51
N TYR A 15 44.83 -1.95 36.39
CA TYR A 15 44.77 -0.56 36.85
C TYR A 15 43.39 -0.24 37.43
N VAL A 16 43.42 0.04 38.73
CA VAL A 16 42.30 0.49 39.56
C VAL A 16 42.19 1.99 39.44
N ALA A 17 41.04 2.52 38.99
CA ALA A 17 40.58 3.87 39.32
C ALA A 17 39.06 3.99 39.04
N SER A 18 38.29 4.08 40.12
CA SER A 18 36.82 4.24 40.11
C SER A 18 36.36 5.55 39.46
N PRO A 19 35.26 5.58 38.68
CA PRO A 19 34.68 6.82 38.18
C PRO A 19 33.78 7.48 39.24
N ARG A 20 34.13 8.69 39.67
CA ARG A 20 33.25 9.56 40.48
C ARG A 20 32.27 10.28 39.55
N LEU A 21 30.99 9.97 39.68
CA LEU A 21 29.87 10.63 38.99
C LEU A 21 29.71 12.09 39.48
N PRO A 22 29.52 13.08 38.60
CA PRO A 22 28.94 14.37 38.99
C PRO A 22 27.41 14.29 38.90
N SER A 23 26.74 14.68 39.99
CA SER A 23 25.29 14.83 40.08
C SER A 23 24.77 15.96 39.16
N PRO A 24 23.53 15.86 38.62
CA PRO A 24 22.96 16.88 37.76
C PRO A 24 22.04 17.80 38.55
N ASP A 25 22.39 19.08 38.68
CA ASP A 25 21.43 20.11 39.07
C ASP A 25 21.53 21.35 38.18
N SER A 26 20.34 21.83 37.78
CA SER A 26 20.02 23.16 37.23
C SER A 26 20.13 23.40 35.71
N ARG A 27 19.12 22.87 35.00
CA ARG A 27 18.19 23.53 34.05
C ARG A 27 18.54 24.95 33.54
N SER A 28 18.59 25.11 32.20
CA SER A 28 17.61 25.88 31.39
C SER A 28 18.23 26.43 30.08
N SER A 29 17.96 25.80 28.92
CA SER A 29 17.59 26.52 27.69
C SER A 29 17.11 25.55 26.60
N SER A 30 16.07 25.94 25.90
CA SER A 30 15.14 25.09 25.16
C SER A 30 15.62 24.66 23.78
N ARG A 31 15.80 23.34 23.54
CA ARG A 31 15.55 22.67 22.24
C ARG A 31 15.14 21.21 22.47
N ARG A 32 13.85 20.97 22.73
CA ARG A 32 13.27 19.61 22.63
C ARG A 32 12.78 19.39 21.21
N VAL A 33 13.47 18.55 20.45
CA VAL A 33 12.90 17.85 19.30
C VAL A 33 12.18 16.63 19.85
N SER A 34 10.85 16.63 19.73
CA SER A 34 9.96 15.53 20.14
C SER A 34 9.54 14.71 18.92
N LEU A 35 9.74 13.38 18.96
CA LEU A 35 8.90 12.27 18.45
C LEU A 35 9.71 10.97 18.70
N ASP A 36 9.19 9.86 19.24
CA ASP A 36 7.99 9.11 18.81
C ASP A 36 7.45 8.22 19.95
N VAL A 37 6.11 8.13 20.11
CA VAL A 37 5.37 7.18 20.96
C VAL A 37 4.12 6.76 20.16
N PRO A 38 3.76 5.46 20.13
CA PRO A 38 2.86 4.91 19.13
C PRO A 38 1.39 5.26 19.38
N ALA A 39 0.65 5.29 18.28
CA ALA A 39 -0.76 5.67 18.20
C ALA A 39 -1.68 4.81 19.08
N GLN A 40 -2.32 5.44 20.06
CA GLN A 40 -3.65 5.04 20.51
C GLN A 40 -4.59 6.24 20.42
N GLN A 41 -5.72 6.01 19.76
CA GLN A 41 -6.81 6.97 19.59
C GLN A 41 -7.30 7.47 20.95
N SER A 42 -7.22 8.78 21.19
CA SER A 42 -7.84 9.42 22.35
C SER A 42 -8.57 10.68 21.90
N LEU A 43 -9.87 10.67 22.13
CA LEU A 43 -10.81 11.77 21.91
C LEU A 43 -10.55 12.83 22.98
N ASN A 44 -9.78 13.89 22.69
CA ASN A 44 -9.73 15.08 23.55
C ASN A 44 -9.39 16.37 22.75
N PRO A 45 -10.01 17.54 23.04
CA PRO A 45 -10.10 18.67 22.11
C PRO A 45 -8.97 19.70 22.20
N HIS A 46 -7.78 19.35 22.72
CA HIS A 46 -6.72 20.34 22.99
C HIS A 46 -5.31 19.95 22.50
N SER A 47 -5.20 19.47 21.26
CA SER A 47 -3.91 19.29 20.58
C SER A 47 -3.63 20.43 19.58
N PRO A 48 -2.38 20.95 19.49
CA PRO A 48 -2.03 21.97 18.52
C PRO A 48 -2.08 21.36 17.11
N LYS A 49 -2.92 21.94 16.25
CA LYS A 49 -3.29 21.43 14.93
C LYS A 49 -2.07 21.13 14.04
N PRO A 50 -2.08 20.03 13.24
CA PRO A 50 -1.00 19.63 12.32
C PRO A 50 -0.69 20.63 11.19
N ARG A 51 -1.49 21.70 11.07
CA ARG A 51 -1.33 22.76 10.08
C ARG A 51 -0.02 23.55 10.25
N ARG A 52 0.51 23.61 11.48
CA ARG A 52 1.73 24.38 11.82
C ARG A 52 3.02 23.69 11.35
N ASN A 53 3.07 22.36 11.36
CA ASN A 53 4.18 21.61 10.77
C ASN A 53 4.15 21.69 9.25
N ARG A 54 2.94 21.66 8.63
CA ARG A 54 2.81 21.82 7.18
C ARG A 54 3.28 23.18 6.70
N SER A 55 3.01 24.26 7.43
CA SER A 55 3.53 25.60 7.07
C SER A 55 5.05 25.70 7.22
N ALA A 56 5.63 25.11 8.26
CA ALA A 56 7.08 25.09 8.45
C ALA A 56 7.80 24.32 7.32
N LEU A 57 7.27 23.16 6.92
CA LEU A 57 7.79 22.41 5.78
C LEU A 57 7.62 23.18 4.45
N ARG A 58 6.49 23.87 4.24
CA ARG A 58 6.29 24.67 3.03
C ARG A 58 7.21 25.88 2.95
N GLN A 59 7.56 26.47 4.09
CA GLN A 59 8.55 27.53 4.17
C GLN A 59 9.95 26.98 3.90
N PHE A 60 10.29 25.81 4.46
CA PHE A 60 11.57 25.14 4.25
C PHE A 60 11.80 24.74 2.78
N TYR A 61 10.76 24.28 2.09
CA TYR A 61 10.85 23.86 0.68
C TYR A 61 10.40 24.94 -0.33
N GLY A 62 10.07 26.16 0.12
CA GLY A 62 9.63 27.25 -0.76
C GLY A 62 8.28 27.01 -1.49
N LEU A 63 7.51 25.98 -1.12
CA LEU A 63 6.26 25.53 -1.77
C LEU A 63 5.03 26.42 -1.45
N GLY A 64 5.26 27.68 -1.05
CA GLY A 64 4.25 28.65 -0.63
C GLY A 64 4.05 29.82 -1.58
N GLN A 65 4.95 30.04 -2.53
CA GLN A 65 4.90 31.16 -3.47
C GLN A 65 4.66 30.62 -4.88
N GLY A 66 3.39 30.40 -5.26
CA GLY A 66 3.12 29.72 -6.53
C GLY A 66 1.65 29.52 -6.93
N SER A 67 0.76 30.49 -6.71
CA SER A 67 -0.48 30.57 -7.49
C SER A 67 -0.88 32.01 -7.81
N SER A 68 0.08 32.78 -8.33
CA SER A 68 -0.15 33.96 -9.17
C SER A 68 1.20 34.38 -9.76
N LEU A 69 1.38 34.13 -11.05
CA LEU A 69 2.38 34.81 -11.90
C LEU A 69 1.61 35.80 -12.79
N PRO A 70 2.24 36.82 -13.40
CA PRO A 70 3.53 37.48 -13.13
C PRO A 70 3.34 39.02 -13.02
N GLU A 71 4.32 39.77 -12.48
CA GLU A 71 4.67 41.16 -12.85
C GLU A 71 5.84 41.64 -11.97
N GLU A 72 6.91 42.07 -12.66
CA GLU A 72 8.07 42.91 -12.33
C GLU A 72 8.82 42.85 -10.96
N SER A 73 10.16 42.74 -11.11
CA SER A 73 11.31 42.85 -10.19
C SER A 73 11.29 44.02 -9.17
N PRO A 74 12.16 44.07 -8.12
CA PRO A 74 13.48 43.44 -8.01
C PRO A 74 13.80 42.75 -6.66
N GLY A 75 14.82 41.89 -6.68
CA GLY A 75 15.53 41.50 -5.47
C GLY A 75 15.01 40.24 -4.80
N LYS A 76 15.25 39.08 -5.45
CA LYS A 76 15.59 37.88 -4.69
C LYS A 76 16.79 38.25 -3.82
N LYS A 77 16.56 38.63 -2.55
CA LYS A 77 17.54 38.36 -1.51
C LYS A 77 17.58 36.85 -1.39
N GLN A 78 18.31 36.22 -2.31
CA GLN A 78 19.02 35.01 -1.98
C GLN A 78 19.71 35.35 -0.67
N VAL A 79 19.30 34.69 0.41
CA VAL A 79 20.22 34.47 1.50
C VAL A 79 21.26 33.53 0.92
N GLU A 80 22.10 34.06 0.03
CA GLU A 80 23.50 33.65 0.03
C GLU A 80 23.91 34.00 1.45
N GLU A 81 23.88 32.98 2.33
CA GLU A 81 24.75 33.01 3.48
C GLU A 81 26.11 33.33 2.87
N LYS A 82 26.52 34.59 3.00
CA LYS A 82 27.74 35.11 2.41
C LYS A 82 28.83 34.29 3.07
N LEU A 83 29.24 33.21 2.40
CA LEU A 83 30.25 32.29 2.90
C LEU A 83 31.39 33.15 3.42
N SER A 84 31.78 32.89 4.67
CA SER A 84 32.87 33.59 5.31
C SER A 84 34.05 33.58 4.33
N GLU A 85 34.90 34.60 4.32
CA GLU A 85 36.02 34.66 3.36
C GLU A 85 36.94 33.42 3.44
N ILE A 86 36.89 32.74 4.59
CA ILE A 86 37.56 31.48 4.93
C ILE A 86 36.87 30.24 4.32
N ASP A 87 35.56 30.30 4.06
CA ASP A 87 34.73 29.19 3.58
C ASP A 87 34.57 29.17 2.04
N ARG A 88 35.25 30.08 1.32
CA ARG A 88 35.20 30.14 -0.14
C ARG A 88 36.07 29.07 -0.79
N GLU A 89 35.60 28.57 -1.94
CA GLU A 89 36.40 27.69 -2.79
C GLU A 89 37.68 28.39 -3.25
N GLY A 90 38.83 27.75 -3.04
CA GLY A 90 40.15 28.34 -3.34
C GLY A 90 40.76 29.20 -2.23
N PHE A 91 40.24 29.12 -1.00
CA PHE A 91 40.86 29.78 0.16
C PHE A 91 42.29 29.29 0.40
N ASP A 92 43.25 30.22 0.38
CA ASP A 92 44.64 29.96 0.78
C ASP A 92 44.90 30.50 2.19
N ALA A 93 45.04 29.57 3.14
CA ALA A 93 45.28 29.89 4.54
C ALA A 93 46.59 30.65 4.75
N ALA A 94 47.64 30.35 3.96
CA ALA A 94 48.95 30.94 4.17
C ALA A 94 48.94 32.44 3.85
N THR A 95 48.40 32.84 2.70
CA THR A 95 48.28 34.26 2.33
C THR A 95 47.29 35.01 3.21
N TYR A 96 46.18 34.39 3.62
CA TYR A 96 45.22 35.00 4.55
C TYR A 96 45.88 35.31 5.91
N VAL A 97 46.58 34.35 6.50
CA VAL A 97 47.25 34.54 7.79
C VAL A 97 48.37 35.59 7.69
N GLN A 98 49.16 35.58 6.61
CA GLN A 98 50.20 36.59 6.40
C GLN A 98 49.62 38.02 6.31
N LYS A 99 48.54 38.20 5.55
CA LYS A 99 47.84 39.49 5.46
C LYS A 99 47.25 39.90 6.80
N PHE A 100 46.61 38.97 7.50
CA PHE A 100 45.98 39.24 8.79
C PHE A 100 47.01 39.65 9.85
N ILE A 101 48.17 39.00 9.92
CA ILE A 101 49.25 39.37 10.86
C ILE A 101 49.88 40.72 10.48
N ALA A 102 49.95 41.05 9.18
CA ALA A 102 50.52 42.32 8.73
C ALA A 102 49.59 43.53 8.98
N GLU A 103 48.27 43.33 8.96
CA GLU A 103 47.27 44.39 9.07
C GLU A 103 46.64 44.52 10.47
N ALA A 104 46.53 43.43 11.23
CA ALA A 104 45.79 43.41 12.50
C ALA A 104 46.62 43.86 13.70
N GLU A 105 45.95 44.47 14.68
CA GLU A 105 46.55 44.78 15.98
C GLU A 105 46.64 43.51 16.86
N LEU A 106 47.63 43.44 17.76
CA LEU A 106 47.83 42.29 18.65
C LEU A 106 46.55 41.86 19.41
N LYS A 107 45.72 42.84 19.81
CA LYS A 107 44.45 42.58 20.50
C LYS A 107 43.46 41.83 19.61
N GLU A 108 43.40 42.17 18.33
CA GLU A 108 42.55 41.50 17.35
C GLU A 108 43.04 40.09 17.04
N LEU A 109 44.36 39.92 16.96
CA LEU A 109 45.00 38.61 16.78
C LEU A 109 44.64 37.65 17.93
N LEU A 110 44.79 38.10 19.18
CA LEU A 110 44.42 37.30 20.36
C LEU A 110 42.92 36.99 20.43
N LYS A 111 42.07 37.95 20.03
CA LYS A 111 40.63 37.73 19.97
C LYS A 111 40.29 36.66 18.93
N ARG A 112 40.85 36.76 17.72
CA ARG A 112 40.60 35.81 16.65
C ARG A 112 41.14 34.42 16.97
N GLU A 113 42.30 34.32 17.63
CA GLU A 113 42.83 33.05 18.14
C GLU A 113 41.85 32.39 19.11
N ASN A 114 41.33 33.14 20.09
CA ASN A 114 40.39 32.59 21.07
C ASN A 114 39.08 32.14 20.42
N GLU A 115 38.56 32.91 19.46
CA GLU A 115 37.41 32.53 18.64
C GLU A 115 37.68 31.23 17.89
N LEU A 116 38.82 31.10 17.18
CA LEU A 116 39.21 29.88 16.48
C LEU A 116 39.31 28.67 17.41
N VAL A 117 39.92 28.83 18.58
CA VAL A 117 40.02 27.75 19.57
C VAL A 117 38.63 27.29 20.04
N ASN A 118 37.70 28.23 20.22
CA ASN A 118 36.33 27.89 20.59
C ASN A 118 35.56 27.23 19.43
N GLU A 119 35.74 27.71 18.20
CA GLU A 119 35.19 27.10 16.99
C GLU A 119 35.69 25.67 16.81
N ILE A 120 37.01 25.42 16.94
CA ILE A 120 37.61 24.07 16.85
C ILE A 120 37.01 23.13 17.89
N ARG A 121 36.83 23.59 19.13
CA ARG A 121 36.19 22.80 20.19
C ARG A 121 34.71 22.55 19.91
N GLY A 122 34.00 23.55 19.37
CA GLY A 122 32.62 23.43 18.91
C GLY A 122 32.49 22.38 17.82
N PHE A 123 33.30 22.47 16.76
CA PHE A 123 33.32 21.51 15.66
C PHE A 123 33.70 20.10 16.08
N ASP A 124 34.63 19.93 17.03
CA ASP A 124 34.91 18.60 17.58
C ASP A 124 33.70 18.02 18.34
N GLY A 125 32.98 18.86 19.09
CA GLY A 125 31.74 18.50 19.75
C GLY A 125 30.64 18.10 18.77
N GLU A 126 30.45 18.89 17.70
CA GLU A 126 29.48 18.61 16.63
C GLU A 126 29.84 17.33 15.87
N ARG A 127 31.11 17.13 15.53
CA ARG A 127 31.60 15.89 14.91
C ARG A 127 31.26 14.68 15.77
N LYS A 128 31.56 14.75 17.07
CA LYS A 128 31.21 13.68 18.02
C LYS A 128 29.71 13.46 18.06
N ALA A 129 28.91 14.53 18.17
CA ALA A 129 27.46 14.43 18.21
C ALA A 129 26.89 13.76 16.94
N LEU A 130 27.38 14.11 15.76
CA LEU A 130 27.00 13.48 14.49
C LEU A 130 27.36 11.99 14.46
N VAL A 131 28.56 11.65 14.92
CA VAL A 131 29.01 10.25 15.01
C VAL A 131 28.12 9.46 15.97
N TYR A 132 27.80 10.00 17.15
CA TYR A 132 26.90 9.36 18.10
C TYR A 132 25.47 9.22 17.56
N ASP A 133 24.95 10.23 16.89
CA ASP A 133 23.63 10.18 16.26
C ASP A 133 23.59 9.10 15.16
N ASN A 134 24.62 9.05 14.31
CA ASN A 134 24.71 8.04 13.26
C ASN A 134 24.82 6.62 13.83
N TYR A 135 25.71 6.40 14.80
CA TYR A 135 25.84 5.08 15.44
C TYR A 135 24.58 4.69 16.21
N SER A 136 23.94 5.61 16.92
CA SER A 136 22.67 5.36 17.59
C SER A 136 21.58 4.95 16.59
N LYS A 137 21.50 5.63 15.43
CA LYS A 137 20.59 5.26 14.34
C LYS A 137 20.90 3.89 13.75
N LEU A 138 22.17 3.55 13.54
CA LEU A 138 22.58 2.23 13.03
C LEU A 138 22.26 1.12 14.02
N ILE A 139 22.51 1.33 15.31
CA ILE A 139 22.20 0.37 16.38
C ILE A 139 20.69 0.16 16.46
N THR A 140 19.90 1.24 16.48
CA THR A 140 18.43 1.14 16.54
C THR A 140 17.83 0.50 15.29
N ALA A 141 18.38 0.76 14.10
CA ALA A 141 17.99 0.08 12.88
C ALA A 141 18.30 -1.42 12.95
N THR A 142 19.49 -1.78 13.43
CA THR A 142 19.91 -3.19 13.59
C THR A 142 19.04 -3.92 14.61
N ASP A 143 18.71 -3.28 15.73
CA ASP A 143 17.76 -3.81 16.72
C ASP A 143 16.36 -3.98 16.14
N THR A 144 15.93 -3.05 15.29
CA THR A 144 14.64 -3.15 14.60
C THR A 144 14.63 -4.35 13.65
N ILE A 145 15.69 -4.55 12.86
CA ILE A 145 15.84 -5.73 12.00
C ILE A 145 15.82 -7.01 12.84
N ARG A 146 16.51 -7.02 13.98
CA ARG A 146 16.53 -8.18 14.89
C ARG A 146 15.14 -8.49 15.45
N LYS A 147 14.39 -7.48 15.88
CA LYS A 147 12.99 -7.64 16.34
C LYS A 147 12.07 -8.08 15.21
N MET A 148 12.19 -7.51 14.01
CA MET A 148 11.42 -7.94 12.84
C MET A 148 11.68 -9.41 12.52
N ARG A 149 12.94 -9.84 12.54
CA ARG A 149 13.32 -11.24 12.33
C ARG A 149 12.75 -12.15 13.43
N ALA A 150 12.91 -11.78 14.70
CA ALA A 150 12.38 -12.56 15.82
C ALA A 150 10.86 -12.67 15.82
N ASN A 151 10.14 -11.69 15.26
CA ASN A 151 8.68 -11.76 15.08
C ASN A 151 8.27 -12.57 13.85
N MET A 152 9.11 -12.64 12.81
CA MET A 152 8.84 -13.38 11.57
C MET A 152 9.24 -14.86 11.66
N GLU A 153 10.27 -15.19 12.42
CA GLU A 153 10.75 -16.56 12.67
C GLU A 153 9.68 -17.49 13.28
N PRO A 154 8.84 -17.06 14.24
CA PRO A 154 7.70 -17.87 14.73
C PRO A 154 6.49 -17.89 13.79
N LEU A 155 6.44 -17.09 12.72
CA LEU A 155 5.40 -17.18 11.67
C LEU A 155 5.75 -18.19 10.56
N ALA A 156 7.01 -18.61 10.44
CA ALA A 156 7.40 -19.70 9.56
C ALA A 156 6.73 -21.05 9.93
N PRO A 157 6.66 -21.49 11.20
CA PRO A 157 5.98 -22.74 11.55
C PRO A 157 4.44 -22.68 11.42
N THR A 158 3.81 -21.52 11.66
CA THR A 158 2.35 -21.40 11.49
C THR A 158 1.96 -21.41 10.01
N THR A 159 2.70 -20.71 9.15
CA THR A 159 2.50 -20.80 7.68
C THR A 159 2.84 -22.19 7.13
N SER A 160 3.86 -22.86 7.68
CA SER A 160 4.17 -24.27 7.34
C SER A 160 3.12 -25.27 7.83
N THR A 161 2.31 -24.94 8.85
CA THR A 161 1.23 -25.81 9.34
C THR A 161 -0.08 -25.59 8.55
N LEU A 162 -0.31 -24.38 8.06
CA LEU A 162 -1.51 -24.04 7.30
C LEU A 162 -1.55 -24.74 5.92
N GLY A 163 -0.42 -24.87 5.22
CA GLY A 163 -0.37 -25.57 3.93
C GLY A 163 -0.87 -27.02 3.99
N PRO A 164 -0.34 -27.86 4.90
CA PRO A 164 -0.84 -29.21 5.14
C PRO A 164 -2.29 -29.25 5.64
N ALA A 165 -2.70 -28.34 6.52
CA ALA A 165 -4.09 -28.28 7.01
C ALA A 165 -5.08 -27.95 5.89
N ILE A 166 -4.77 -26.98 5.03
CA ILE A 166 -5.58 -26.60 3.86
C ILE A 166 -5.62 -27.76 2.86
N SER A 167 -4.49 -28.42 2.62
CA SER A 167 -4.43 -29.60 1.74
C SER A 167 -5.26 -30.76 2.28
N HIS A 168 -5.24 -30.99 3.61
CA HIS A 168 -6.06 -32.00 4.26
C HIS A 168 -7.56 -31.66 4.14
N ILE A 169 -7.96 -30.41 4.36
CA ILE A 169 -9.35 -29.95 4.15
C ILE A 169 -9.79 -30.13 2.69
N ALA A 170 -8.92 -29.78 1.74
CA ALA A 170 -9.18 -29.97 0.31
C ALA A 170 -9.35 -31.46 -0.04
N GLN A 171 -8.53 -32.35 0.52
CA GLN A 171 -8.63 -33.78 0.31
C GLN A 171 -9.89 -34.37 0.94
N VAL A 172 -10.23 -33.97 2.17
CA VAL A 172 -11.45 -34.41 2.88
C VAL A 172 -12.71 -33.88 2.17
N SER A 173 -12.69 -32.66 1.66
CA SER A 173 -13.83 -32.13 0.89
C SER A 173 -13.97 -32.83 -0.46
N ALA A 174 -12.87 -33.10 -1.16
CA ALA A 174 -12.89 -33.86 -2.40
C ALA A 174 -13.41 -35.29 -2.19
N SER A 175 -12.93 -35.99 -1.16
CA SER A 175 -13.42 -37.32 -0.83
C SER A 175 -14.88 -37.29 -0.37
N LEU A 176 -15.32 -36.25 0.36
CA LEU A 176 -16.73 -36.09 0.71
C LEU A 176 -17.59 -35.86 -0.54
N VAL A 177 -17.15 -35.05 -1.49
CA VAL A 177 -17.88 -34.83 -2.76
C VAL A 177 -17.95 -36.11 -3.60
N GLU A 178 -16.91 -36.93 -3.59
CA GLU A 178 -16.89 -38.23 -4.30
C GLU A 178 -17.75 -39.30 -3.59
N ASN A 179 -17.77 -39.31 -2.26
CA ASN A 179 -18.54 -40.25 -1.45
C ASN A 179 -19.98 -39.79 -1.18
N ILE A 180 -20.32 -38.53 -1.47
CA ILE A 180 -21.71 -38.09 -1.55
C ILE A 180 -22.23 -38.64 -2.89
N PRO A 181 -23.13 -39.64 -2.87
CA PRO A 181 -23.82 -40.02 -4.10
C PRO A 181 -24.50 -38.78 -4.67
N PRO A 182 -24.62 -38.63 -6.01
CA PRO A 182 -25.35 -37.51 -6.61
C PRO A 182 -26.69 -37.43 -5.90
N SER A 183 -26.85 -36.37 -5.11
CA SER A 183 -27.96 -36.27 -4.19
C SER A 183 -29.27 -36.42 -4.96
N PRO A 184 -30.25 -37.20 -4.48
CA PRO A 184 -31.55 -37.36 -5.13
C PRO A 184 -32.41 -36.09 -5.08
N VAL A 185 -31.79 -34.91 -4.91
CA VAL A 185 -32.37 -33.60 -5.21
C VAL A 185 -32.11 -33.19 -6.66
N ALA A 186 -32.01 -34.15 -7.58
CA ALA A 186 -32.77 -33.95 -8.81
C ALA A 186 -34.22 -33.78 -8.33
N PRO A 187 -34.87 -32.60 -8.52
CA PRO A 187 -36.28 -32.49 -8.15
C PRO A 187 -36.97 -33.65 -8.86
N ASN A 188 -37.58 -34.53 -8.07
CA ASN A 188 -38.35 -35.66 -8.58
C ASN A 188 -39.54 -35.03 -9.33
N ILE A 189 -39.30 -34.61 -10.56
CA ILE A 189 -40.28 -34.05 -11.47
C ILE A 189 -41.19 -35.24 -11.72
N PRO A 190 -42.41 -35.28 -11.15
CA PRO A 190 -43.32 -36.39 -11.41
C PRO A 190 -43.43 -36.54 -12.92
N ALA A 191 -43.55 -37.74 -13.47
CA ALA A 191 -43.66 -37.96 -14.92
C ALA A 191 -44.70 -37.03 -15.59
N SER A 192 -45.70 -36.57 -14.82
CA SER A 192 -46.63 -35.49 -15.14
C SER A 192 -45.96 -34.16 -15.55
N ASN A 193 -44.97 -33.67 -14.81
CA ASN A 193 -44.26 -32.43 -15.11
C ASN A 193 -43.27 -32.59 -16.28
N LYS A 194 -42.75 -33.79 -16.56
CA LYS A 194 -41.98 -34.06 -17.79
C LYS A 194 -42.87 -33.88 -19.02
N ARG A 195 -44.07 -34.48 -19.03
CA ARG A 195 -45.06 -34.31 -20.11
C ARG A 195 -45.49 -32.85 -20.29
N LYS A 196 -45.65 -32.09 -19.19
CA LYS A 196 -45.95 -30.64 -19.26
C LYS A 196 -44.80 -29.85 -19.88
N LYS A 197 -43.55 -30.14 -19.49
CA LYS A 197 -42.35 -29.52 -20.10
C LYS A 197 -42.25 -29.85 -21.58
N ASP A 198 -42.46 -31.11 -21.96
CA ASP A 198 -42.43 -31.55 -23.35
C ASP A 198 -43.54 -30.88 -24.17
N ALA A 199 -44.73 -30.67 -23.59
CA ALA A 199 -45.82 -29.92 -24.23
C ALA A 199 -45.46 -28.43 -24.45
N VAL A 200 -44.78 -27.79 -23.48
CA VAL A 200 -44.31 -26.40 -23.63
C VAL A 200 -43.21 -26.30 -24.69
N VAL A 201 -42.27 -27.24 -24.70
CA VAL A 201 -41.21 -27.31 -25.72
C VAL A 201 -41.82 -27.52 -27.12
N TRP A 202 -42.82 -28.39 -27.23
CA TRP A 202 -43.55 -28.59 -28.49
C TRP A 202 -44.29 -27.33 -28.95
N ALA A 203 -44.99 -26.64 -28.04
CA ALA A 203 -45.70 -25.40 -28.36
C ALA A 203 -44.75 -24.28 -28.84
N LEU A 204 -43.59 -24.13 -28.21
CA LEU A 204 -42.57 -23.15 -28.59
C LEU A 204 -41.92 -23.47 -29.95
N ALA A 205 -41.79 -24.75 -30.30
CA ALA A 205 -41.25 -25.19 -31.59
C ALA A 205 -42.29 -25.17 -32.73
N CYS A 206 -43.58 -25.00 -32.40
CA CYS A 206 -44.68 -25.01 -33.35
C CYS A 206 -44.62 -23.96 -34.48
N PRO A 207 -44.33 -22.66 -34.25
CA PRO A 207 -44.29 -21.66 -35.33
C PRO A 207 -43.28 -22.01 -36.42
N GLY A 208 -42.06 -22.45 -36.07
CA GLY A 208 -41.06 -22.87 -37.05
C GLY A 208 -41.50 -24.10 -37.87
N ARG A 209 -42.22 -25.03 -37.24
CA ARG A 209 -42.80 -26.20 -37.92
C ARG A 209 -43.92 -25.82 -38.90
N ILE A 210 -44.74 -24.82 -38.56
CA ILE A 210 -45.78 -24.29 -39.44
C ILE A 210 -45.15 -23.61 -40.66
N GLU A 211 -44.11 -22.80 -40.47
CA GLU A 211 -43.38 -22.17 -41.58
C GLU A 211 -42.79 -23.22 -42.56
N GLU A 212 -42.22 -24.30 -42.04
CA GLU A 212 -41.68 -25.39 -42.86
C GLU A 212 -42.77 -26.15 -43.64
N LEU A 213 -43.93 -26.40 -43.02
CA LEU A 213 -45.07 -27.05 -43.69
C LEU A 213 -45.69 -26.14 -44.76
N VAL A 214 -45.72 -24.83 -44.55
CA VAL A 214 -46.16 -23.85 -45.55
C VAL A 214 -45.16 -23.77 -46.71
N LYS A 215 -43.84 -23.78 -46.44
CA LYS A 215 -42.79 -23.82 -47.47
C LYS A 215 -42.85 -25.08 -48.32
N THR A 216 -43.18 -26.22 -47.73
CA THR A 216 -43.32 -27.50 -48.45
C THR A 216 -44.69 -27.67 -49.14
N GLY A 217 -45.56 -26.64 -49.12
CA GLY A 217 -46.85 -26.63 -49.81
C GLY A 217 -47.98 -27.41 -49.12
N ARG A 218 -47.72 -28.01 -47.95
CA ARG A 218 -48.70 -28.80 -47.18
C ARG A 218 -49.46 -27.92 -46.19
N ARG A 219 -50.28 -27.01 -46.73
CA ARG A 219 -51.05 -26.03 -45.94
C ARG A 219 -52.08 -26.69 -45.02
N ASP A 220 -52.72 -27.77 -45.45
CA ASP A 220 -53.72 -28.48 -44.63
C ASP A 220 -53.11 -29.11 -43.36
N GLU A 221 -51.84 -29.53 -43.42
CA GLU A 221 -51.09 -30.02 -42.25
C GLU A 221 -50.71 -28.88 -41.31
N ALA A 222 -50.32 -27.73 -41.88
CA ALA A 222 -49.98 -26.53 -41.12
C ALA A 222 -51.20 -26.02 -40.32
N GLU A 223 -52.39 -26.01 -40.93
CA GLU A 223 -53.64 -25.62 -40.26
C GLU A 223 -54.02 -26.58 -39.11
N ARG A 224 -53.80 -27.89 -39.29
CA ARG A 224 -54.03 -28.87 -38.21
C ARG A 224 -53.07 -28.67 -37.03
N VAL A 225 -51.79 -28.43 -37.29
CA VAL A 225 -50.78 -28.17 -36.26
C VAL A 225 -51.08 -26.86 -35.53
N PHE A 226 -51.49 -25.83 -36.25
CA PHE A 226 -51.96 -24.57 -35.68
C PHE A 226 -53.21 -24.76 -34.81
N GLY A 227 -54.21 -25.52 -35.26
CA GLY A 227 -55.42 -25.80 -34.46
C GLY A 227 -55.13 -26.53 -33.15
N VAL A 228 -54.16 -27.45 -33.15
CA VAL A 228 -53.68 -28.11 -31.91
C VAL A 228 -52.98 -27.11 -30.98
N LEU A 229 -52.15 -26.21 -31.53
CA LEU A 229 -51.51 -25.15 -30.76
C LEU A 229 -52.55 -24.21 -30.13
N GLU A 230 -53.57 -23.79 -30.88
CA GLU A 230 -54.65 -22.94 -30.35
C GLU A 230 -55.43 -23.63 -29.23
N GLY A 231 -55.69 -24.93 -29.35
CA GLY A 231 -56.30 -25.73 -28.30
C GLY A 231 -55.44 -25.81 -27.03
N MET A 232 -54.11 -25.89 -27.15
CA MET A 232 -53.19 -25.82 -26.01
C MET A 232 -53.13 -24.42 -25.40
N LEU A 233 -53.08 -23.40 -26.25
CA LEU A 233 -52.98 -22.00 -25.84
C LEU A 233 -54.26 -21.49 -25.17
N GLY A 234 -55.42 -21.99 -25.59
CA GLY A 234 -56.70 -21.75 -24.94
C GLY A 234 -56.74 -22.28 -23.50
N LYS A 235 -56.08 -23.43 -23.24
CA LYS A 235 -55.90 -23.97 -21.88
C LYS A 235 -54.87 -23.19 -21.05
N TRP A 236 -53.99 -22.40 -21.68
CA TRP A 236 -52.96 -21.58 -21.03
C TRP A 236 -53.30 -20.08 -21.00
N LYS A 237 -54.59 -19.74 -20.95
CA LYS A 237 -55.07 -18.35 -20.87
C LYS A 237 -54.51 -17.66 -19.61
N GLY A 238 -53.68 -16.63 -19.80
CA GLY A 238 -53.09 -15.83 -18.71
C GLY A 238 -51.59 -16.03 -18.49
N VAL A 239 -50.94 -16.99 -19.16
CA VAL A 239 -49.47 -17.15 -19.12
C VAL A 239 -48.83 -16.12 -20.06
N LYS A 240 -47.82 -15.38 -19.55
CA LYS A 240 -47.05 -14.39 -20.33
C LYS A 240 -46.40 -15.07 -21.56
N GLY A 241 -46.42 -14.41 -22.72
CA GLY A 241 -45.83 -14.91 -23.97
C GLY A 241 -46.72 -15.82 -24.82
N THR A 242 -47.89 -16.24 -24.32
CA THR A 242 -48.83 -17.06 -25.12
C THR A 242 -49.43 -16.28 -26.29
N LYS A 243 -49.79 -15.00 -26.10
CA LYS A 243 -50.30 -14.12 -27.17
C LYS A 243 -49.26 -13.93 -28.29
N GLU A 244 -48.02 -13.64 -27.92
CA GLU A 244 -46.90 -13.50 -28.86
C GLU A 244 -46.64 -14.80 -29.64
N LEU A 245 -46.77 -15.96 -28.99
CA LEU A 245 -46.64 -17.25 -29.65
C LEU A 245 -47.77 -17.51 -30.65
N ARG A 246 -49.01 -17.08 -30.35
CA ARG A 246 -50.13 -17.14 -31.30
C ARG A 246 -49.88 -16.28 -32.51
N GLU A 247 -49.49 -15.02 -32.30
CA GLU A 247 -49.19 -14.07 -33.37
C GLU A 247 -48.09 -14.60 -34.29
N LYS A 248 -47.00 -15.14 -33.72
CA LYS A 248 -45.92 -15.77 -34.50
C LYS A 248 -46.39 -16.99 -35.28
N ALA A 249 -47.28 -17.81 -34.71
CA ALA A 249 -47.83 -18.97 -35.41
C ALA A 249 -48.86 -18.59 -36.50
N MET A 250 -49.59 -17.48 -36.35
CA MET A 250 -50.49 -16.92 -37.36
C MET A 250 -49.71 -16.29 -38.53
N ALA A 251 -48.65 -15.54 -38.21
CA ALA A 251 -47.73 -14.99 -39.20
C ALA A 251 -47.07 -16.12 -40.02
N ALA A 252 -46.66 -17.20 -39.35
CA ALA A 252 -46.14 -18.40 -40.01
C ALA A 252 -47.15 -19.07 -40.97
N LEU A 253 -48.46 -18.97 -40.69
CA LEU A 253 -49.53 -19.49 -41.53
C LEU A 253 -49.94 -18.53 -42.67
N GLY A 254 -49.44 -17.28 -42.65
CA GLY A 254 -49.79 -16.24 -43.63
C GLY A 254 -51.20 -15.68 -43.46
N LYS A 255 -51.83 -15.84 -42.29
CA LYS A 255 -53.10 -15.23 -41.93
C LYS A 255 -52.82 -14.09 -40.94
N GLU A 256 -52.65 -12.87 -41.43
CA GLU A 256 -52.63 -11.68 -40.57
C GLU A 256 -54.06 -11.31 -40.16
N GLU A 257 -54.25 -10.98 -38.89
CA GLU A 257 -55.51 -10.49 -38.33
C GLU A 257 -55.79 -9.09 -38.89
N ARG A 258 -57.00 -8.88 -39.41
CA ARG A 258 -57.50 -7.58 -39.88
C ARG A 258 -58.42 -6.99 -38.84
#